data_AF-A0A7V9KBX2-F1
#
_entry.id   AF-A0A7V9KBX2-F1
#
_cell.length_a   1.000
_cell.length_b   1.000
_cell.length_c   1.000
_cell.angle_alpha   90.00
_cell.angle_beta   90.00
_cell.angle_gamma   90.00
#
_symmetry.space_group_name_H-M   'P 1'
#
loop_
_entity.id
_entity.type
_entity.pdbx_description
1 polymer ?
#
loop_
_entity_poly.entity_id
_entity_poly.type
_entity_poly.pdbx_seq_one_letter_code
_entity_poly.pdbx_strand_id
1 'polypeptide(L)' 'VSSHLDELVDRLHDLESANANHPQGVEVVVAANHMKDTVVPAMDAVRETADRLEGLVPDSLWPLPKYSEILFIK' A
#
# COMPACT_ATOMS: atom_id res chain seq x y z
N VAL A 1 -18.04 1.83 0.04
CA VAL A 1 -17.26 1.76 -1.22
C VAL A 1 -16.66 3.11 -1.58
N SER A 2 -17.45 4.17 -1.86
CA SER A 2 -16.89 5.50 -2.19
C SER A 2 -15.89 6.01 -1.14
N SER A 3 -16.26 6.00 0.16
CA SER A 3 -15.36 6.46 1.23
C SER A 3 -14.07 5.64 1.37
N HIS A 4 -14.09 4.36 0.98
CA HIS A 4 -12.91 3.48 1.07
C HIS A 4 -11.99 3.67 -0.13
N LEU A 5 -12.54 4.08 -1.28
CA LEU A 5 -11.75 4.50 -2.43
C LEU A 5 -11.05 5.83 -2.15
N ASP A 6 -11.76 6.79 -1.55
CA ASP A 6 -11.18 8.07 -1.14
C ASP A 6 -10.04 7.83 -0.14
N GLU A 7 -10.27 6.98 0.88
CA GLU A 7 -9.23 6.60 1.83
C GLU A 7 -8.03 5.91 1.15
N LEU A 8 -8.25 5.03 0.17
CA LEU A 8 -7.15 4.39 -0.55
C LEU A 8 -6.30 5.42 -1.30
N VAL A 9 -6.93 6.39 -1.96
CA VAL A 9 -6.23 7.48 -2.67
C VAL A 9 -5.41 8.31 -1.69
N ASP A 10 -5.97 8.68 -0.53
CA ASP A 10 -5.25 9.43 0.49
C ASP A 10 -4.02 8.66 0.99
N ARG A 11 -4.15 7.36 1.28
CA ARG A 11 -3.01 6.52 1.69
C ARG A 11 -1.94 6.36 0.61
N LEU A 12 -2.33 6.33 -0.66
CA LEU A 12 -1.39 6.30 -1.77
C LEU A 12 -0.59 7.60 -1.87
N HIS A 13 -1.23 8.76 -1.67
CA HIS A 13 -0.52 10.04 -1.61
C HIS A 13 0.43 10.12 -0.40
N ASP A 14 0.03 9.60 0.76
CA ASP A 14 0.91 9.52 1.93
C ASP A 14 2.17 8.68 1.64
N LEU A 15 1.99 7.51 1.01
CA LEU A 15 3.11 6.64 0.61
C LEU A 15 4.00 7.30 -0.45
N GLU A 16 3.42 7.96 -1.44
CA GLU A 16 4.16 8.72 -2.46
C GLU A 16 5.01 9.80 -1.81
N SER A 17 4.43 10.57 -0.87
CA SER A 17 5.15 11.59 -0.10
C SER A 17 6.28 10.98 0.75
N ALA A 18 6.03 9.85 1.43
CA ALA A 18 7.04 9.15 2.22
C ALA A 18 8.26 8.70 1.37
N ASN A 19 8.00 8.26 0.14
CA ASN A 19 9.03 7.88 -0.83
C ASN A 19 9.76 9.10 -1.40
N ALA A 20 9.04 10.16 -1.76
CA ALA A 20 9.63 11.40 -2.28
C ALA A 20 10.56 12.07 -1.26
N ASN A 21 10.22 11.99 0.02
CA ASN A 21 11.00 12.51 1.13
C ASN A 21 12.12 11.56 1.60
N HIS A 22 12.45 10.52 0.83
CA HIS A 22 13.56 9.64 1.17
C HIS A 22 14.89 10.42 1.22
N PRO A 23 15.63 10.38 2.34
CA PRO A 23 16.84 11.18 2.49
C PRO A 23 17.93 10.72 1.51
N GLN A 24 18.45 11.66 0.72
CA GLN A 24 19.50 11.41 -0.26
C GLN A 24 20.87 11.85 0.28
N GLY A 25 21.94 11.14 -0.10
CA GLY A 25 23.31 11.50 0.28
C GLY A 25 23.63 11.34 1.77
N VAL A 26 22.82 10.57 2.50
CA VAL A 26 23.03 10.23 3.92
C VAL A 26 23.70 8.87 4.08
N GLU A 27 24.18 8.59 5.30
CA GLU A 27 24.67 7.26 5.67
C GLU A 27 23.61 6.18 5.43
N VAL A 28 24.08 5.00 4.99
CA VAL A 28 23.20 3.86 4.63
C VAL A 28 22.25 3.48 5.77
N VAL A 29 22.72 3.55 7.02
CA VAL A 29 21.89 3.24 8.20
C VAL A 29 20.73 4.22 8.35
N VAL A 30 20.94 5.50 8.03
CA VAL A 30 19.88 6.52 8.12
C VAL A 30 18.83 6.27 7.04
N ALA A 31 19.25 5.99 5.81
CA ALA A 31 18.34 5.63 4.72
C ALA A 31 17.54 4.34 5.04
N ALA A 32 18.19 3.34 5.64
CA ALA A 32 17.55 2.09 6.06
C ALA A 32 16.50 2.33 7.16
N ASN A 33 16.80 3.17 8.16
CA ASN A 33 15.85 3.52 9.20
C ASN A 33 14.65 4.29 8.63
N HIS A 34 14.85 5.22 7.68
CA HIS A 34 13.74 5.91 7.01
C HIS A 34 12.81 4.94 6.27
N MET A 35 13.38 3.94 5.59
CA MET A 35 12.59 2.90 4.94
C MET A 35 11.76 2.11 5.95
N LYS A 36 12.39 1.67 7.04
CA LYS A 36 11.75 0.86 8.09
C LYS A 36 10.68 1.62 8.86
N ASP A 37 10.94 2.87 9.23
CA ASP A 37 10.13 3.63 10.18
C ASP A 37 9.09 4.55 9.49
N THR A 38 9.30 4.87 8.21
CA THR A 38 8.41 5.78 7.45
C THR A 38 7.72 5.07 6.28
N VAL A 39 8.48 4.43 5.40
CA VAL A 39 7.94 3.89 4.14
C VAL A 39 7.16 2.59 4.36
N VAL A 40 7.73 1.64 5.10
CA VAL A 40 7.08 0.35 5.37
C VAL A 40 5.72 0.51 6.08
N PRO A 41 5.59 1.33 7.14
CA PRO A 41 4.28 1.59 7.75
C PRO A 41 3.27 2.23 6.79
N ALA A 42 3.72 3.12 5.89
CA ALA A 42 2.84 3.70 4.87
C ALA A 42 2.37 2.65 3.84
N MET A 43 3.24 1.71 3.47
CA MET A 43 2.87 0.57 2.62
C MET A 43 1.83 -0.33 3.29
N ASP A 44 1.99 -0.59 4.59
CA ASP A 44 1.04 -1.40 5.37
C ASP A 44 -0.34 -0.72 5.45
N ALA A 45 -0.39 0.61 5.61
CA ALA A 45 -1.64 1.36 5.62
C ALA A 45 -2.38 1.34 4.26
N VAL A 46 -1.65 1.40 3.15
CA VAL A 46 -2.22 1.21 1.80
C VAL A 46 -2.77 -0.21 1.67
N ARG A 47 -2.00 -1.22 2.11
CA ARG A 47 -2.42 -2.62 2.05
C ARG A 47 -3.71 -2.86 2.84
N GLU A 48 -3.82 -2.36 4.07
CA GLU A 48 -5.03 -2.53 4.88
C GLU A 48 -6.29 -2.02 4.14
N THR A 49 -6.19 -0.86 3.51
CA THR A 49 -7.33 -0.28 2.78
C THR A 49 -7.67 -1.07 1.52
N ALA A 50 -6.64 -1.52 0.78
CA ALA A 50 -6.80 -2.32 -0.42
C ALA A 50 -7.43 -3.69 -0.13
N ASP A 51 -6.97 -4.39 0.92
CA ASP A 51 -7.50 -5.70 1.32
C ASP A 51 -8.97 -5.61 1.74
N ARG A 52 -9.37 -4.52 2.41
CA ARG A 52 -10.80 -4.24 2.72
C ARG A 52 -11.61 -4.03 1.44
N LEU A 53 -11.07 -3.35 0.44
CA LEU A 53 -11.73 -3.14 -0.85
C LEU A 53 -11.87 -4.45 -1.64
N GLU A 54 -10.88 -5.34 -1.59
CA GLU A 54 -10.93 -6.65 -2.25
C GLU A 54 -12.15 -7.49 -1.82
N GLY A 55 -12.52 -7.41 -0.52
CA GLY A 55 -13.71 -8.08 0.02
C GLY A 55 -15.05 -7.43 -0.32
N LEU A 56 -15.05 -6.15 -0.73
CA LEU A 56 -16.27 -5.37 -1.00
C LEU A 56 -16.57 -5.25 -2.50
N VAL A 57 -15.55 -5.24 -3.35
CA VAL A 57 -15.69 -5.06 -4.80
C VAL A 57 -16.05 -6.40 -5.45
N PRO A 58 -17.04 -6.45 -6.36
CA PRO A 58 -17.35 -7.64 -7.12
C PRO A 58 -16.13 -8.17 -7.88
N ASP A 59 -15.99 -9.49 -7.93
CA ASP A 59 -14.88 -10.19 -8.56
C ASP A 59 -14.62 -9.75 -10.01
N SER A 60 -15.69 -9.60 -10.79
CA SER A 60 -15.64 -9.18 -12.20
C SER A 60 -15.07 -7.78 -12.43
N LEU A 61 -14.95 -6.96 -11.38
CA LEU A 61 -14.45 -5.58 -11.45
C LEU A 61 -13.08 -5.42 -10.80
N TRP A 62 -12.56 -6.46 -10.13
CA TRP A 62 -11.23 -6.40 -9.50
C TRP A 62 -10.16 -6.77 -10.54
N PRO A 63 -9.22 -5.87 -10.86
CA PRO A 63 -8.30 -6.05 -12.00
C PRO A 63 -7.13 -6.99 -11.71
N LEU A 64 -6.90 -7.33 -10.44
CA LEU A 64 -5.80 -8.18 -10.01
C LEU A 64 -6.33 -9.55 -9.56
N PRO A 65 -5.56 -10.64 -9.69
CA PRO A 65 -5.93 -11.90 -9.08
C PRO A 65 -6.09 -11.73 -7.56
N LYS A 66 -7.15 -12.28 -7.00
CA LYS A 66 -7.39 -12.23 -5.55
C LYS A 66 -6.37 -13.06 -4.79
N TYR A 67 -6.16 -12.73 -3.52
CA TYR A 67 -5.24 -13.49 -2.68
C TYR A 67 -5.58 -14.98 -2.61
N SER A 68 -6.88 -15.32 -2.63
CA SER A 68 -7.34 -16.71 -2.68
C SER A 68 -6.92 -17.44 -3.96
N GLU A 69 -6.85 -16.74 -5.09
CA GLU A 69 -6.45 -17.32 -6.38
C GLU A 69 -4.93 -17.46 -6.48
N ILE A 70 -4.18 -16.52 -5.89
CA ILE A 70 -2.72 -16.56 -5.83
C ILE A 70 -2.25 -17.68 -4.90
N LEU A 71 -2.87 -17.83 -3.72
CA LEU A 71 -2.48 -18.81 -2.71
C LEU A 71 -3.00 -20.22 -3.00
N PHE A 72 -4.15 -20.33 -3.65
CA PHE A 72 -4.74 -21.60 -4.05
C PHE A 72 -4.89 -21.63 -5.56
N ILE A 73 -3.77 -21.82 -6.26
CA ILE A 73 -3.78 -22.13 -7.68
C ILE A 73 -4.66 -23.37 -7.89
N LYS A 74 -5.73 -23.22 -8.68
CA LYS A 74 -6.42 -24.34 -9.31
C LYS A 74 -5.92 -24.51 -10.73
#